data_AF-A0A7C5DJF3-F1
#
_entry.id   AF-A0A7C5DJF3-F1
#
_cell.length_a   1.000
_cell.length_b   1.000
_cell.length_c   1.000
_cell.angle_alpha   90.00
_cell.angle_beta   90.00
_cell.angle_gamma   90.00
#
_symmetry.space_group_name_H-M   'P 1'
#
loop_
_entity.id
_entity.type
_entity.pdbx_description
1 polymer ?
#
loop_
_entity_poly.entity_id
_entity_poly.type
_entity_poly.pdbx_seq_one_letter_code
_entity_poly.pdbx_strand_id
1 'polypeptide(L)' 'ICPPGFPKCVCNKKSTLKIITKKPIVPSIEEIKSNKMARSAKLRIAEKKGEVDEI' A
#
# COMPACT_ATOMS: atom_id res chain seq x y z
N ILE A 1 5.00 13.82 16.68
CA ILE A 1 5.51 12.80 15.73
C ILE A 1 6.34 11.81 16.54
N CYS A 2 6.20 10.49 16.34
CA CYS A 2 7.00 9.51 17.10
C CYS A 2 8.46 9.50 16.62
N PRO A 3 9.45 9.36 17.52
CA PRO A 3 10.86 9.19 17.15
C PRO A 3 11.10 7.90 16.35
N PRO A 4 12.05 7.88 15.40
CA PRO A 4 12.45 6.66 14.69
C PRO A 4 13.10 5.69 15.68
N GLY A 5 12.49 4.51 15.89
CA GLY A 5 12.97 3.49 16.84
C GLY A 5 11.94 3.10 17.91
N PHE A 6 10.81 3.81 18.01
CA PHE A 6 9.75 3.43 18.93
C PHE A 6 9.05 2.13 18.49
N PRO A 7 8.86 1.14 19.39
CA PRO A 7 8.31 -0.17 19.03
C PRO A 7 6.80 -0.12 18.71
N LYS A 8 6.10 0.93 19.17
CA LYS A 8 4.68 1.16 18.90
C LYS A 8 4.41 2.64 18.64
N CYS A 9 3.46 2.92 17.75
CA CYS A 9 2.99 4.27 17.50
C CYS A 9 2.24 4.81 18.72
N VAL A 10 2.68 5.94 19.26
CA VAL A 10 2.04 6.67 20.38
C VAL A 10 1.62 8.10 19.99
N CYS A 11 1.76 8.48 18.72
CA CYS A 11 1.46 9.85 18.26
C CYS A 11 -0.03 10.11 17.99
N ASN A 12 -0.92 9.18 18.33
CA ASN A 12 -2.38 9.24 18.16
C ASN A 12 -2.90 9.60 16.76
N LYS A 13 -2.03 9.62 15.74
CA LYS A 13 -2.44 9.81 14.35
C LYS A 13 -3.12 8.54 13.85
N LYS A 14 -4.37 8.66 13.37
CA LYS A 14 -5.11 7.57 12.76
C LYS A 14 -4.64 7.34 11.31
N SER A 15 -4.58 6.08 10.89
CA SER A 15 -4.28 5.74 9.49
C SER A 15 -5.43 6.21 8.59
N THR A 16 -5.11 7.13 7.67
CA THR A 16 -6.07 7.67 6.69
C THR A 16 -6.26 6.77 5.47
N LEU A 17 -5.41 5.75 5.33
CA LEU A 17 -5.42 4.80 4.21
C LEU A 17 -5.76 3.40 4.73
N LYS A 18 -6.58 2.68 3.97
CA LYS A 18 -6.81 1.24 4.08
C LYS A 18 -6.01 0.54 3.00
N ILE A 19 -5.05 -0.28 3.40
CA ILE A 19 -4.22 -1.06 2.47
C ILE A 19 -5.06 -2.21 1.92
N ILE A 20 -5.31 -2.22 0.60
CA ILE A 20 -6.03 -3.30 -0.07
C ILE A 20 -5.04 -4.44 -0.39
N THR A 21 -3.88 -4.11 -0.96
CA THR A 21 -2.87 -5.11 -1.32
C THR A 21 -1.74 -5.13 -0.29
N LYS A 22 -1.72 -6.15 0.59
CA LYS A 22 -0.64 -6.32 1.59
C LYS A 22 0.71 -6.67 0.94
N LYS A 23 0.69 -7.50 -0.10
CA LYS A 23 1.85 -7.81 -0.95
C LYS A 23 1.66 -7.11 -2.31
N PRO A 24 2.75 -6.65 -2.95
CA PRO A 24 2.64 -6.06 -4.28
C PRO A 24 2.13 -7.07 -5.30
N ILE A 25 1.27 -6.62 -6.21
CA ILE A 25 0.87 -7.40 -7.38
C ILE A 25 2.00 -7.30 -8.40
N VAL A 26 2.43 -8.44 -8.93
CA VAL A 26 3.51 -8.56 -9.90
C VAL A 26 2.94 -8.86 -11.29
N PRO A 27 3.61 -8.44 -12.37
CA PRO A 27 3.20 -8.75 -13.73
C PRO A 27 3.24 -10.26 -14.00
N SER A 28 2.43 -10.71 -14.95
CA SER A 28 2.43 -12.10 -15.39
C SER A 28 3.64 -12.43 -16.28
N ILE A 29 3.92 -13.71 -16.49
CA ILE A 29 5.02 -14.14 -17.38
C ILE A 29 4.77 -13.69 -18.83
N GLU A 30 3.51 -13.74 -19.26
CA GLU A 30 3.09 -13.30 -20.61
C GLU A 30 3.30 -11.81 -20.80
N GLU A 31 2.95 -11.01 -19.79
CA GLU A 31 3.16 -9.57 -19.79
C GLU A 31 4.65 -9.22 -19.84
N ILE A 32 5.50 -9.93 -19.10
CA ILE A 32 6.95 -9.73 -19.16
C ILE A 32 7.53 -10.09 -20.54
N LYS A 33 6.99 -11.13 -21.20
CA LYS A 33 7.41 -11.53 -22.54
C LYS A 33 7.06 -10.47 -23.58
N SER A 34 5.85 -9.91 -23.51
CA SER A 34 5.37 -8.86 -24.42
C SER A 34 6.00 -7.48 -24.11
N ASN A 35 6.19 -7.19 -22.83
CA ASN A 35 6.75 -5.94 -22.32
C ASN A 35 7.84 -6.22 -21.26
N LYS A 36 9.10 -6.34 -21.71
CA LYS A 36 10.24 -6.61 -20.83
C LYS A 36 10.42 -5.56 -19.73
N MET A 37 10.01 -4.31 -19.96
CA MET A 37 10.10 -3.24 -18.95
C MET A 37 9.13 -3.47 -17.78
N ALA A 38 8.06 -4.24 -17.98
CA ALA A 38 7.11 -4.58 -16.92
C ALA A 38 7.74 -5.45 -15.82
N ARG A 39 8.82 -6.21 -16.10
CA ARG A 39 9.46 -7.15 -15.15
C ARG A 39 9.70 -6.58 -13.74
N SER A 40 10.00 -5.29 -13.62
CA SER A 40 10.28 -4.64 -12.34
C SER A 40 9.06 -3.95 -11.69
N ALA A 41 7.90 -3.93 -12.36
CA ALA A 41 6.69 -3.28 -11.86
C ALA A 41 6.15 -4.00 -10.61
N LYS A 42 5.69 -3.20 -9.64
CA LYS A 42 5.09 -3.67 -8.38
C LYS A 42 3.89 -2.79 -8.05
N LEU A 43 2.68 -3.28 -8.36
CA LEU A 43 1.46 -2.52 -8.11
C LEU A 43 1.07 -2.63 -6.63
N ARG A 44 0.73 -1.48 -6.02
CA ARG A 44 0.21 -1.38 -4.66
C ARG A 44 -1.03 -0.49 -4.66
N ILE A 45 -2.07 -0.94 -3.98
CA ILE A 45 -3.37 -0.28 -3.94
C ILE A 45 -3.74 0.02 -2.49
N ALA A 46 -4.15 1.27 -2.24
CA ALA A 46 -4.71 1.71 -0.99
C ALA A 46 -5.95 2.56 -1.27
N GLU A 47 -6.93 2.46 -0.40
CA GLU A 47 -8.15 3.25 -0.43
C GLU A 47 -8.05 4.33 0.65
N LYS A 48 -8.49 5.56 0.33
CA LYS A 48 -8.67 6.60 1.36
C LYS A 48 -9.86 6.20 2.21
N LYS A 49 -9.63 5.99 3.51
CA LYS A 49 -10.74 5.95 4.47
C LYS A 49 -11.33 7.34 4.49
N GLY A 50 -12.49 7.52 3.85
CA GLY A 50 -13.28 8.73 4.02
C GLY A 50 -13.68 8.86 5.49
N GLU A 51 -13.86 10.09 5.97
CA GLU A 51 -14.52 10.38 7.25
C GLU A 51 -16.04 10.10 7.13
N VAL A 52 -16.40 8.89 6.72
CA VAL A 52 -17.80 8.45 6.57
C VAL A 52 -17.91 7.00 7.04
N ASP A 53 -17.62 6.79 8.33
CA ASP A 53 -18.07 5.61 9.08
C ASP A 53 -18.93 6.11 10.27
N GLU A 54 -19.87 7.02 9.99
CA GLU A 54 -20.98 7.37 10.88
C GLU A 54 -22.27 7.38 10.06
N ILE A 55 -22.86 6.20 9.82
CA ILE A 55 -24.31 5.93 9.88
C ILE A 55 -24.47 4.50 10.40
#